data_AF-A0A8S2VI86-F1
#
_entry.id   AF-A0A8S2VI86-F1
#
_cell.length_a   1.000
_cell.length_b   1.000
_cell.length_c   1.000
_cell.angle_alpha   90.00
_cell.angle_beta   90.00
_cell.angle_gamma   90.00
#
_symmetry.space_group_name_H-M   'P 1'
#
loop_
_entity.id
_entity.type
_entity.pdbx_description
1 polymer ?
#
loop_
_entity_poly.entity_id
_entity_poly.type
_entity_poly.pdbx_seq_one_letter_code
_entity_poly.pdbx_strand_id
1 'polypeptide(L)' 'MTPTMEAYQSAKDHKILDWLRLSINLYEMKSCLAQGYPFTFGAELFDSFGQAIRSGVVPMPSAAEL' A
#
# COMPACT_ATOMS: atom_id res chain seq x y z
N MET A 1 3.84 -24.71 7.37
CA MET A 1 3.23 -24.23 8.62
C MET A 1 1.88 -23.65 8.25
N THR A 2 0.78 -24.20 8.76
CA THR A 2 -0.58 -23.82 8.38
C THR A 2 -1.22 -23.10 9.57
N PRO A 3 -2.05 -22.05 9.35
CA PRO A 3 -2.77 -21.42 10.46
C PRO A 3 -3.58 -22.43 11.26
N THR A 4 -3.77 -22.17 12.56
CA THR A 4 -4.53 -23.06 13.43
C THR A 4 -6.03 -22.97 13.12
N MET A 5 -6.80 -23.95 13.61
CA MET A 5 -8.25 -23.95 13.40
C MET A 5 -8.92 -22.74 14.05
N GLU A 6 -8.42 -22.30 15.21
CA GLU A 6 -8.89 -21.10 15.92
C GLU A 6 -8.68 -19.84 15.07
N ALA A 7 -7.54 -19.74 14.37
CA ALA A 7 -7.28 -18.62 13.46
C ALA A 7 -8.29 -18.59 12.29
N TYR A 8 -8.61 -19.75 11.71
CA TYR A 8 -9.64 -19.84 10.66
C TYR A 8 -11.05 -19.52 11.16
N GLN A 9 -11.37 -19.87 12.42
CA GLN A 9 -12.66 -19.52 13.02
C GLN A 9 -12.79 -18.02 13.24
N SER A 10 -11.78 -17.38 13.83
CA SER A 10 -11.75 -15.92 14.05
C SER A 10 -11.79 -15.12 12.74
N ALA A 11 -11.12 -15.60 11.68
CA ALA A 11 -11.12 -14.94 10.38
C ALA A 11 -12.52 -14.83 9.73
N LYS A 12 -13.49 -15.68 10.12
CA LYS A 12 -14.85 -15.64 9.56
C LYS A 12 -15.56 -14.32 9.84
N ASP A 13 -15.26 -13.69 10.97
CA ASP A 13 -15.91 -12.45 11.43
C ASP A 13 -15.23 -11.18 10.88
N HIS A 14 -14.10 -11.34 10.16
CA HIS A 14 -13.26 -10.23 9.68
C HIS A 14 -13.19 -10.16 8.15
N LYS A 15 -14.21 -10.65 7.45
CA LYS A 15 -14.25 -10.61 5.99
C LYS A 15 -14.59 -9.21 5.49
N ILE A 16 -13.89 -8.79 4.46
CA ILE A 16 -14.23 -7.60 3.69
C ILE A 16 -15.44 -7.94 2.82
N LEU A 17 -16.45 -7.07 2.84
CA LEU A 17 -17.66 -7.24 2.03
C LEU A 17 -17.48 -6.64 0.63
N ASP A 18 -16.82 -5.49 0.55
CA ASP A 18 -16.65 -4.72 -0.68
C ASP A 18 -15.22 -4.19 -0.82
N TRP A 19 -14.80 -4.04 -2.06
CA TRP A 19 -13.53 -3.41 -2.42
C TRP A 19 -13.71 -2.55 -3.65
N LEU A 20 -12.90 -1.49 -3.75
CA LEU A 20 -12.91 -0.58 -4.89
C LEU A 20 -11.49 -0.45 -5.43
N ARG A 21 -11.37 -0.40 -6.76
CA ARG A 21 -10.10 -0.12 -7.43
C ARG A 21 -9.95 1.38 -7.61
N LEU A 22 -8.83 1.93 -7.16
CA LEU A 22 -8.42 3.29 -7.49
C LEU A 22 -7.69 3.31 -8.82
N SER A 23 -7.97 4.33 -9.64
CA SER A 23 -7.17 4.60 -10.83
C SER A 23 -5.79 5.13 -10.41
N ILE A 24 -4.76 4.92 -11.24
CA ILE A 24 -3.43 5.50 -11.03
C ILE A 24 -3.47 6.97 -11.45
N ASN A 25 -4.18 7.77 -10.65
CA ASN A 25 -4.38 9.20 -10.84
C ASN A 25 -4.18 9.90 -9.49
N LEU A 26 -3.22 10.84 -9.44
CA LEU A 26 -2.85 11.50 -8.18
C LEU A 26 -3.98 12.28 -7.54
N TYR A 27 -4.91 12.84 -8.32
CA TYR A 27 -6.06 13.56 -7.77
C TYR A 27 -7.02 12.60 -7.07
N GLU A 28 -7.35 11.48 -7.70
CA GLU A 28 -8.20 10.44 -7.09
C GLU A 28 -7.56 9.84 -5.85
N MET A 29 -6.27 9.53 -5.89
CA MET A 29 -5.52 8.99 -4.75
C MET A 29 -5.53 9.96 -3.56
N LYS A 30 -5.26 11.25 -3.80
CA LYS A 30 -5.31 12.28 -2.74
C LYS A 30 -6.71 12.46 -2.18
N SER A 31 -7.72 12.47 -3.05
CA SER A 31 -9.12 12.58 -2.66
C SER A 31 -9.57 11.40 -1.79
N CYS A 32 -9.16 10.17 -2.12
CA CYS A 32 -9.45 8.97 -1.35
C CYS A 32 -8.89 9.07 0.08
N LEU A 33 -7.64 9.52 0.23
CA LEU A 33 -7.03 9.77 1.55
C LEU A 33 -7.74 10.89 2.32
N ALA A 34 -8.11 11.98 1.64
CA ALA A 34 -8.80 13.11 2.26
C ALA A 34 -10.19 12.72 2.80
N GLN A 35 -10.83 11.73 2.18
CA GLN A 35 -12.10 11.16 2.65
C GLN A 35 -11.91 10.15 3.81
N GLY A 36 -10.68 9.84 4.21
CA GLY A 36 -10.37 8.93 5.31
C GLY A 36 -10.26 7.46 4.91
N TYR A 37 -10.15 7.16 3.61
CA TYR A 37 -10.00 5.78 3.12
C TYR A 37 -8.53 5.49 2.77
N PRO A 38 -7.81 4.70 3.59
CA PRO A 38 -6.49 4.22 3.21
C PRO A 38 -6.62 3.20 2.07
N PHE A 39 -5.57 3.09 1.25
CA PHE A 39 -5.53 2.14 0.15
C PHE A 39 -4.16 1.47 0.03
N THR A 40 -4.12 0.34 -0.65
CA THR A 40 -2.90 -0.40 -0.98
C THR A 40 -2.53 -0.20 -2.44
N PHE A 41 -1.24 -0.16 -2.73
CA PHE A 41 -0.70 -0.10 -4.08
C PHE A 41 0.66 -0.81 -4.14
N GLY A 42 1.06 -1.22 -5.34
CA GLY A 42 2.41 -1.72 -5.60
C GLY A 42 3.26 -0.61 -6.22
N ALA A 43 4.53 -0.56 -5.86
CA ALA A 43 5.53 0.30 -6.49
C ALA A 43 6.82 -0.49 -6.68
N GLU A 44 7.57 -0.16 -7.73
CA GLU A 44 8.92 -0.65 -7.91
C GLU A 44 9.85 0.08 -6.95
N LEU A 45 10.73 -0.68 -6.30
CA LEU A 45 11.70 -0.15 -5.34
C LEU A 45 13.08 -0.14 -5.97
N PHE A 46 13.78 0.98 -5.81
CA PHE A 46 15.15 1.19 -6.25
C PHE A 46 16.05 1.47 -5.05
N ASP A 47 17.37 1.43 -5.22
CA ASP A 47 18.34 1.66 -4.14
C ASP A 47 18.15 3.04 -3.48
N SER A 48 17.77 4.04 -4.27
CA SER A 48 17.36 5.38 -3.81
C SER A 48 16.23 5.39 -2.75
N PHE A 49 15.39 4.35 -2.67
CA PHE A 49 14.31 4.26 -1.68
C PHE A 49 14.83 4.35 -0.24
N GLY A 50 15.99 3.75 0.04
CA GLY A 50 16.60 3.76 1.38
C GLY A 50 16.95 5.16 1.91
N GLN A 51 17.05 6.16 1.04
CA GLN A 51 17.33 7.54 1.43
C GLN A 51 16.17 8.18 2.21
N ALA A 52 14.94 7.64 2.04
CA ALA A 52 13.74 8.10 2.74
C ALA A 52 13.83 7.94 4.26
N ILE A 53 14.74 7.09 4.79
CA ILE A 53 14.92 6.86 6.24
C ILE A 53 15.20 8.19 6.98
N ARG A 54 15.85 9.15 6.32
CA ARG A 54 16.25 10.42 6.97
C ARG A 54 15.17 11.50 6.94
N SER A 55 14.32 11.53 5.90
CA SER A 55 13.39 12.63 5.64
C SER A 55 11.92 12.20 5.63
N GLY A 56 11.64 10.91 5.52
CA GLY A 56 10.30 10.37 5.23
C GLY A 56 9.85 10.61 3.78
N VAL A 57 10.67 11.24 2.93
CA VAL A 57 10.36 11.52 1.53
C VAL A 57 11.18 10.60 0.64
N VAL A 58 10.48 9.76 -0.13
CA VAL A 58 11.10 8.86 -1.12
C VAL A 58 11.50 9.66 -2.36
N PRO A 59 12.79 9.72 -2.72
CA PRO A 59 13.21 10.35 -3.97
C PRO A 59 12.86 9.47 -5.18
N MET A 60 12.74 10.09 -6.35
CA MET A 60 12.67 9.34 -7.61
C MET A 60 14.02 8.67 -7.90
N PRO A 61 14.02 7.47 -8.52
CA PRO A 61 15.26 6.82 -8.96
C PRO A 61 16.02 7.68 -9.96
N SER A 62 17.34 7.56 -9.93
CA SER A 62 18.21 8.20 -10.93
C SER A 62 18.11 7.50 -12.28
N ALA A 63 18.51 8.18 -13.35
CA ALA A 63 18.54 7.59 -14.69
C ALA A 63 19.46 6.36 -14.83
N ALA A 64 20.38 6.14 -13.87
CA ALA A 64 21.24 4.95 -13.85
C ALA A 64 20.58 3.74 -13.15
N GLU A 65 19.50 3.97 -12.41
CA GLU A 65 18.73 2.93 -11.69
C GLU A 65 17.48 2.48 -12.47
N LEU A 66 17.00 3.30 -13.42
CA LEU A 66 15.87 3.02 -14.31
C LEU A 66 16.27 2.09 -15.46
#